data_AF-A0A7C2QMR3-F1
#
_entry.id   AF-A0A7C2QMR3-F1
#
_cell.length_a   1.000
_cell.length_b   1.000
_cell.length_c   1.000
_cell.angle_alpha   90.00
_cell.angle_beta   90.00
_cell.angle_gamma   90.00
#
_symmetry.space_group_name_H-M   'P 1'
#
loop_
_entity.id
_entity.type
_entity.pdbx_description
1 polymer ?
#
loop_
_entity_poly.entity_id
_entity_poly.type
_entity_poly.pdbx_seq_one_letter_code
_entity_poly.pdbx_strand_id
1 'polypeptide(L)'
;VENLLTGYRISGHSYAGIIAGTLEQYVHLGDACTMTDNLAYDPKLAADKVKDGRSGKRDDRWVFTSRDSSLEYLVIASLAAAGRILKGYDDELARECLATAFKAWRYEQEHEPVENWSAYVPGRRPAMEALAACVLLSCTGEEEYKERLRALLPEAAEHFFWVGGVFARAISYMQDESFTASVQAAAVAYRENREKEWISNPFGVPYFHNIWGVGWLLQRYALQEYFLHRAFPDLFPAENIFQVVHYALGCHPASNLSLVSGVGAQSVTATYGVNRAEYSYIPGGNVSGPSLILPDFPELKSPYPFLWQQTEYVMSGAASYIFCVLAADKLLNT
;
A
#
# COMPACT_ATOMS: atom_id res chain seq x y z
N VAL A 1 -0.20 -0.96 -13.88
CA VAL A 1 -1.03 -2.19 -13.94
C VAL A 1 -0.46 -3.21 -14.92
N GLU A 2 0.13 -2.78 -16.04
CA GLU A 2 0.85 -3.66 -16.98
C GLU A 2 1.96 -4.49 -16.34
N ASN A 3 2.72 -3.92 -15.40
CA ASN A 3 3.71 -4.67 -14.61
C ASN A 3 3.09 -5.81 -13.79
N LEU A 4 1.86 -5.66 -13.29
CA LEU A 4 1.15 -6.72 -12.58
C LEU A 4 0.70 -7.82 -13.55
N LEU A 5 0.16 -7.42 -14.72
CA LEU A 5 -0.23 -8.35 -15.78
C LEU A 5 0.95 -9.16 -16.32
N THR A 6 2.15 -8.58 -16.36
CA THR A 6 3.35 -9.25 -16.84
C THR A 6 3.64 -10.56 -16.09
N GLY A 7 3.41 -10.60 -14.77
CA GLY A 7 3.51 -11.83 -13.99
C GLY A 7 2.59 -12.94 -14.51
N TYR A 8 1.31 -12.61 -14.72
CA TYR A 8 0.34 -13.56 -15.26
C TYR A 8 0.63 -13.97 -16.70
N ARG A 9 1.11 -13.05 -17.54
CA ARG A 9 1.46 -13.32 -18.95
C ARG A 9 2.62 -14.31 -19.08
N ILE A 10 3.60 -14.24 -18.18
CA ILE A 10 4.84 -15.03 -18.27
C ILE A 10 4.78 -16.29 -17.40
N SER A 11 4.33 -16.16 -16.16
CA SER A 11 4.39 -17.22 -15.15
C SER A 11 3.03 -17.73 -14.69
N GLY A 12 1.94 -17.04 -15.04
CA GLY A 12 0.59 -17.42 -14.63
C GLY A 12 0.17 -16.92 -13.25
N HIS A 13 1.03 -16.19 -12.54
CA HIS A 13 0.78 -15.62 -11.21
C HIS A 13 1.63 -14.37 -10.98
N SER A 14 1.35 -13.65 -9.90
CA SER A 14 2.04 -12.41 -9.52
C SER A 14 3.47 -12.64 -9.01
N TYR A 15 4.31 -11.61 -9.09
CA TYR A 15 5.67 -11.63 -8.54
C TYR A 15 5.74 -10.87 -7.22
N ALA A 16 6.42 -11.45 -6.24
CA ALA A 16 6.61 -10.83 -4.93
C ALA A 16 7.51 -9.58 -5.01
N GLY A 17 8.47 -9.57 -5.92
CA GLY A 17 9.34 -8.42 -6.11
C GLY A 17 10.30 -8.57 -7.28
N ILE A 18 10.79 -7.43 -7.75
CA ILE A 18 11.88 -7.32 -8.72
C ILE A 18 12.94 -6.41 -8.11
N ILE A 19 14.15 -6.92 -7.89
CA ILE A 19 15.19 -6.19 -7.17
C ILE A 19 16.56 -6.37 -7.83
N ALA A 20 17.47 -5.45 -7.57
CA ALA A 20 18.84 -5.53 -8.05
C ALA A 20 19.57 -6.76 -7.47
N GLY A 21 20.48 -7.35 -8.25
CA GLY A 21 21.26 -8.52 -7.85
C GLY A 21 22.49 -8.20 -7.00
N THR A 22 22.83 -6.93 -6.82
CA THR A 22 24.05 -6.49 -6.12
C THR A 22 23.81 -5.28 -5.23
N LEU A 23 24.63 -5.13 -4.18
CA LEU A 23 24.59 -3.97 -3.29
C LEU A 23 24.95 -2.68 -4.02
N GLU A 24 25.92 -2.72 -4.93
CA GLU A 24 26.34 -1.56 -5.73
C GLU A 24 25.17 -0.95 -6.50
N GLN A 25 24.39 -1.79 -7.17
CA GLN A 25 23.16 -1.34 -7.84
C GLN A 25 22.11 -0.86 -6.84
N TYR A 26 21.95 -1.52 -5.70
CA TYR A 26 20.97 -1.13 -4.69
C TYR A 26 21.25 0.26 -4.10
N VAL A 27 22.53 0.60 -3.89
CA VAL A 27 22.95 1.90 -3.35
C VAL A 27 23.24 2.93 -4.45
N HIS A 28 22.85 2.67 -5.70
CA HIS A 28 23.03 3.60 -6.81
C HIS A 28 22.49 5.00 -6.51
N LEU A 29 23.16 5.99 -7.11
CA LEU A 29 22.90 7.42 -6.99
C LEU A 29 22.84 8.04 -8.39
N GLY A 30 22.00 9.06 -8.56
CA GLY A 30 21.73 9.65 -9.87
C GLY A 30 20.48 9.06 -10.49
N ASP A 31 20.37 9.05 -11.82
CA ASP A 31 19.17 8.55 -12.48
C ASP A 31 19.00 7.02 -12.27
N ALA A 32 17.80 6.61 -11.85
CA ALA A 32 17.46 5.20 -11.67
C ALA A 32 17.56 4.40 -12.98
N CYS A 33 17.42 5.04 -14.14
CA CYS A 33 17.54 4.38 -15.44
C CYS A 33 18.97 3.91 -15.74
N THR A 34 19.98 4.45 -15.04
CA THR A 34 21.39 4.05 -15.22
C THR A 34 21.86 3.02 -14.19
N MET A 35 20.95 2.43 -13.41
CA MET A 35 21.25 1.35 -12.46
C MET A 35 21.71 0.05 -13.15
N THR A 36 21.36 -0.10 -14.43
CA THR A 36 21.81 -1.17 -15.31
C THR A 36 22.29 -0.56 -16.63
N ASP A 37 22.93 -1.36 -17.47
CA ASP A 37 23.26 -0.94 -18.84
C ASP A 37 22.07 -1.02 -19.82
N ASN A 38 20.89 -1.43 -19.33
CA ASN A 38 19.66 -1.64 -20.08
C ASN A 38 19.76 -2.67 -21.22
N LEU A 39 20.71 -3.62 -21.14
CA LEU A 39 20.89 -4.71 -22.10
C LEU A 39 20.75 -6.07 -21.41
N ALA A 40 20.23 -7.07 -22.12
CA ALA A 40 20.09 -8.41 -21.56
C ALA A 40 21.47 -9.07 -21.38
N TYR A 41 21.68 -9.71 -20.22
CA TYR A 41 22.93 -10.42 -19.93
C TYR A 41 23.18 -11.60 -20.88
N ASP A 42 24.41 -11.73 -21.40
CA ASP A 42 24.90 -12.87 -22.17
C ASP A 42 26.15 -13.47 -21.52
N PRO A 43 26.07 -14.69 -20.95
CA PRO A 43 27.21 -15.33 -20.30
C PRO A 43 28.34 -15.72 -21.27
N LYS A 44 28.13 -15.61 -22.59
CA LYS A 44 29.16 -15.86 -23.61
C LYS A 44 30.02 -14.62 -23.89
N LEU A 45 29.60 -13.44 -23.46
CA LEU A 45 30.38 -12.20 -23.58
C LEU A 45 31.25 -12.00 -22.34
N ALA A 46 32.42 -11.39 -22.51
CA ALA A 46 33.23 -10.94 -21.38
C ALA A 46 32.52 -9.77 -20.66
N ALA A 47 32.78 -9.58 -19.37
CA ALA A 47 32.03 -8.69 -18.49
C ALA A 47 31.92 -7.22 -18.96
N ASP A 48 32.89 -6.75 -19.76
CA ASP A 48 32.99 -5.40 -20.29
C ASP A 48 32.57 -5.30 -21.77
N LYS A 49 32.00 -6.37 -22.35
CA LYS A 49 31.67 -6.44 -23.77
C LYS A 49 30.17 -6.38 -24.02
N VAL A 50 29.82 -5.52 -24.97
CA VAL A 50 28.49 -5.43 -25.56
C VAL A 50 28.58 -5.91 -27.00
N LYS A 51 27.65 -6.80 -27.40
CA LYS A 51 27.55 -7.28 -28.77
C LYS A 51 26.10 -7.64 -29.09
N ASP A 52 25.63 -7.24 -30.27
CA ASP A 52 24.30 -7.57 -30.80
C ASP A 52 23.14 -7.25 -29.84
N GLY A 53 23.22 -6.11 -29.13
CA GLY A 53 22.20 -5.68 -28.17
C GLY A 53 22.20 -6.46 -26.84
N ARG A 54 23.27 -7.20 -26.55
CA ARG A 54 23.45 -7.94 -25.29
C ARG A 54 24.73 -7.50 -24.58
N SER A 55 24.77 -7.69 -23.28
CA SER A 55 25.91 -7.30 -22.44
C SER A 55 26.48 -8.50 -21.69
N GLY A 56 27.81 -8.58 -21.58
CA GLY A 56 28.46 -9.52 -20.66
C GLY A 56 28.40 -9.06 -19.20
N LYS A 57 27.91 -7.85 -18.92
CA LYS A 57 27.75 -7.34 -17.56
C LYS A 57 26.54 -8.00 -16.91
N ARG A 58 26.73 -8.55 -15.70
CA ARG A 58 25.67 -9.23 -14.95
C ARG A 58 24.94 -8.25 -14.03
N ASP A 59 24.22 -7.30 -14.61
CA ASP A 59 23.45 -6.29 -13.87
C ASP A 59 21.92 -6.39 -14.07
N ASP A 60 21.44 -7.43 -14.77
CA ASP A 60 20.01 -7.79 -14.84
C ASP A 60 19.38 -7.90 -13.44
N ARG A 61 18.18 -7.34 -13.28
CA ARG A 61 17.41 -7.46 -12.04
C ARG A 61 16.83 -8.87 -11.88
N TRP A 62 16.65 -9.29 -10.65
CA TRP A 62 16.10 -10.60 -10.32
C TRP A 62 14.61 -10.49 -10.01
N VAL A 63 13.84 -11.42 -10.55
CA VAL A 63 12.41 -11.56 -10.26
C VAL A 63 12.19 -12.72 -9.29
N PHE A 64 11.44 -12.46 -8.22
CA PHE A 64 11.08 -13.47 -7.22
C PHE A 64 9.72 -14.07 -7.57
N THR A 65 9.74 -15.31 -8.04
CA THR A 65 8.57 -15.99 -8.63
C THR A 65 7.83 -16.92 -7.65
N SER A 66 8.14 -16.88 -6.36
CA SER A 66 7.38 -17.65 -5.36
C SER A 66 5.95 -17.14 -5.30
N ARG A 67 4.98 -18.03 -5.51
CA ARG A 67 3.55 -17.69 -5.50
C ARG A 67 3.04 -17.59 -4.06
N ASP A 68 2.21 -16.60 -3.75
CA ASP A 68 1.58 -16.47 -2.44
C ASP A 68 0.12 -16.05 -2.58
N SER A 69 -0.80 -16.78 -1.93
CA SER A 69 -2.24 -16.54 -2.07
C SER A 69 -2.68 -15.17 -1.52
N SER A 70 -2.03 -14.66 -0.47
CA SER A 70 -2.35 -13.32 0.04
C SER A 70 -1.92 -12.22 -0.94
N LEU A 71 -0.79 -12.42 -1.62
CA LEU A 71 -0.34 -11.52 -2.69
C LEU A 71 -1.27 -11.59 -3.91
N GLU A 72 -1.68 -12.80 -4.32
CA GLU A 72 -2.62 -12.98 -5.42
C GLU A 72 -3.92 -12.20 -5.17
N TYR A 73 -4.50 -12.29 -3.97
CA TYR A 73 -5.70 -11.51 -3.64
C TYR A 73 -5.48 -10.00 -3.70
N LEU A 74 -4.33 -9.50 -3.22
CA LEU A 74 -4.01 -8.07 -3.34
C LEU A 74 -3.89 -7.63 -4.82
N VAL A 75 -3.29 -8.48 -5.66
CA VAL A 75 -3.14 -8.20 -7.09
C VAL A 75 -4.48 -8.32 -7.83
N ILE A 76 -5.33 -9.29 -7.48
CA ILE A 76 -6.72 -9.40 -7.95
C ILE A 76 -7.49 -8.13 -7.67
N ALA A 77 -7.45 -7.63 -6.42
CA ALA A 77 -8.10 -6.38 -6.05
C ALA A 77 -7.58 -5.20 -6.88
N SER A 78 -6.27 -5.13 -7.10
CA SER A 78 -5.62 -4.07 -7.88
C SER A 78 -6.02 -4.11 -9.36
N LEU A 79 -6.01 -5.29 -9.98
CA LEU A 79 -6.41 -5.50 -11.37
C LEU A 79 -7.91 -5.25 -11.56
N ALA A 80 -8.77 -5.72 -10.65
CA ALA A 80 -10.20 -5.46 -10.72
C ALA A 80 -10.52 -3.95 -10.60
N ALA A 81 -9.89 -3.25 -9.65
CA ALA A 81 -10.04 -1.80 -9.51
C ALA A 81 -9.58 -1.05 -10.77
N ALA A 82 -8.41 -1.41 -11.30
CA ALA A 82 -7.87 -0.82 -12.52
C ALA A 82 -8.78 -1.07 -13.72
N GLY A 83 -9.19 -2.31 -13.93
CA GLY A 83 -10.04 -2.68 -15.05
C GLY A 83 -11.44 -2.06 -14.98
N ARG A 84 -11.92 -1.68 -13.79
CA ARG A 84 -13.13 -0.87 -13.65
C ARG A 84 -12.91 0.59 -14.03
N ILE A 85 -11.81 1.19 -13.60
CA ILE A 85 -11.52 2.63 -13.77
C ILE A 85 -11.06 2.95 -15.20
N LEU A 86 -10.37 2.03 -15.87
CA LEU A 86 -9.82 2.22 -17.22
C LEU A 86 -10.86 2.08 -18.35
N LYS A 87 -12.09 1.63 -18.06
CA LYS A 87 -13.15 1.55 -19.08
C LYS A 87 -13.43 2.93 -19.68
N GLY A 88 -13.52 2.99 -21.01
CA GLY A 88 -13.68 4.22 -21.78
C GLY A 88 -12.39 5.04 -21.96
N TYR A 89 -11.29 4.65 -21.32
CA TYR A 89 -9.97 5.25 -21.51
C TYR A 89 -9.03 4.30 -22.26
N ASP A 90 -8.94 3.06 -21.78
CA ASP A 90 -8.20 1.96 -22.43
C ASP A 90 -8.99 0.66 -22.25
N ASP A 91 -9.93 0.41 -23.15
CA ASP A 91 -10.87 -0.71 -23.08
C ASP A 91 -10.19 -2.09 -23.27
N GLU A 92 -9.05 -2.13 -23.94
CA GLU A 92 -8.29 -3.37 -24.10
C GLU A 92 -7.60 -3.74 -22.79
N LEU A 93 -6.84 -2.82 -22.22
CA LEU A 93 -6.18 -3.01 -20.93
C LEU A 93 -7.20 -3.25 -19.81
N ALA A 94 -8.34 -2.55 -19.84
CA ALA A 94 -9.41 -2.72 -18.87
C ALA A 94 -10.00 -4.14 -18.90
N ARG A 95 -10.28 -4.67 -20.09
CA ARG A 95 -10.77 -6.05 -20.26
C ARG A 95 -9.75 -7.07 -19.80
N GLU A 96 -8.47 -6.89 -20.14
CA GLU A 96 -7.42 -7.82 -19.72
C GLU A 96 -7.25 -7.85 -18.20
N CYS A 97 -7.27 -6.67 -17.54
CA CYS A 97 -7.21 -6.58 -16.08
C CYS A 97 -8.36 -7.33 -15.42
N LEU A 98 -9.60 -7.11 -15.85
CA LEU A 98 -10.77 -7.80 -15.29
C LEU A 98 -10.74 -9.30 -15.56
N ALA A 99 -10.44 -9.72 -16.79
CA ALA A 99 -10.35 -11.14 -17.15
C ALA A 99 -9.28 -11.87 -16.32
N THR A 100 -8.12 -11.24 -16.12
CA THR A 100 -7.05 -11.79 -15.29
C THR A 100 -7.47 -11.86 -13.82
N ALA A 101 -8.09 -10.81 -13.29
CA ALA A 101 -8.57 -10.80 -11.91
C ALA A 101 -9.60 -11.90 -11.65
N PHE A 102 -10.58 -12.11 -12.55
CA PHE A 102 -11.56 -13.18 -12.41
C PHE A 102 -10.94 -14.57 -12.50
N LYS A 103 -10.00 -14.77 -13.43
CA LYS A 103 -9.30 -16.05 -13.58
C LYS A 103 -8.47 -16.37 -12.34
N ALA A 104 -7.72 -15.40 -11.82
CA ALA A 104 -6.91 -15.56 -10.62
C ALA A 104 -7.79 -15.80 -9.38
N TRP A 105 -8.91 -15.07 -9.24
CA TRP A 105 -9.87 -15.32 -8.18
C TRP A 105 -10.37 -16.77 -8.16
N ARG A 106 -10.86 -17.28 -9.30
CA ARG A 106 -11.31 -18.69 -9.40
C ARG A 106 -10.20 -19.67 -9.06
N TYR A 107 -8.99 -19.40 -9.54
CA TYR A 107 -7.84 -20.23 -9.19
C TYR A 107 -7.62 -20.29 -7.67
N GLU A 108 -7.63 -19.16 -6.97
CA GLU A 108 -7.47 -19.15 -5.50
C GLU A 108 -8.62 -19.85 -4.76
N GLN A 109 -9.84 -19.81 -5.30
CA GLN A 109 -11.00 -20.49 -4.68
C GLN A 109 -10.99 -22.00 -4.90
N GLU A 110 -10.32 -22.49 -5.94
CA GLU A 110 -10.28 -23.91 -6.33
C GLU A 110 -9.03 -24.66 -5.85
N HIS A 111 -8.05 -23.95 -5.27
CA HIS A 111 -6.75 -24.52 -4.87
C HIS A 111 -6.45 -24.25 -3.40
N GLU A 112 -5.67 -25.14 -2.80
CA GLU A 112 -5.15 -24.95 -1.44
C GLU A 112 -4.29 -23.67 -1.37
N PRO A 113 -4.47 -22.85 -0.31
CA PRO A 113 -3.66 -21.65 -0.14
C PRO A 113 -2.16 -21.94 -0.08
N VAL A 114 -1.37 -21.07 -0.70
CA VAL A 114 0.08 -21.09 -0.58
C VAL A 114 0.53 -19.88 0.22
N GLU A 115 1.29 -20.11 1.28
CA GLU A 115 1.87 -19.06 2.10
C GLU A 115 3.39 -19.06 1.96
N ASN A 116 3.95 -17.89 1.66
CA ASN A 116 5.38 -17.66 1.58
C ASN A 116 5.78 -16.47 2.43
N TRP A 117 6.80 -16.66 3.26
CA TRP A 117 7.35 -15.56 4.04
C TRP A 117 8.41 -14.82 3.23
N SER A 118 8.02 -13.70 2.64
CA SER A 118 8.91 -12.80 1.89
C SER A 118 8.56 -11.36 2.18
N ALA A 119 9.54 -10.46 2.05
CA ALA A 119 9.27 -9.04 1.92
C ALA A 119 8.25 -8.80 0.79
N TYR A 120 7.40 -7.80 0.95
CA TYR A 120 6.34 -7.38 0.02
C TYR A 120 5.16 -8.36 -0.17
N VAL A 121 5.22 -9.55 0.44
CA VAL A 121 4.03 -10.40 0.60
C VAL A 121 3.20 -9.85 1.76
N PRO A 122 1.90 -9.53 1.57
CA PRO A 122 1.11 -8.87 2.60
C PRO A 122 0.79 -9.77 3.80
N GLY A 123 0.72 -11.09 3.60
CA GLY A 123 0.21 -12.02 4.60
C GLY A 123 -1.28 -11.78 4.89
N ARG A 124 -1.76 -12.31 6.03
CA ARG A 124 -3.17 -12.13 6.48
C ARG A 124 -4.16 -12.41 5.37
N ARG A 125 -4.05 -13.60 4.76
CA ARG A 125 -4.84 -14.01 3.60
C ARG A 125 -6.34 -13.66 3.70
N PRO A 126 -7.05 -13.89 4.83
CA PRO A 126 -8.47 -13.52 4.94
C PRO A 126 -8.75 -12.04 4.68
N ALA A 127 -7.85 -11.14 5.10
CA ALA A 127 -8.00 -9.71 4.88
C ALA A 127 -7.76 -9.30 3.42
N MET A 128 -6.78 -9.92 2.76
CA MET A 128 -6.52 -9.68 1.33
C MET A 128 -7.65 -10.26 0.48
N GLU A 129 -8.16 -11.43 0.85
CA GLU A 129 -9.30 -12.07 0.21
C GLU A 129 -10.57 -11.24 0.35
N ALA A 130 -10.85 -10.69 1.54
CA ALA A 130 -11.97 -9.78 1.76
C ALA A 130 -11.83 -8.50 0.91
N LEU A 131 -10.61 -7.96 0.78
CA LEU A 131 -10.35 -6.82 -0.09
C LEU A 131 -10.64 -7.15 -1.56
N ALA A 132 -10.17 -8.29 -2.05
CA ALA A 132 -10.43 -8.78 -3.39
C ALA A 132 -11.94 -8.97 -3.64
N ALA A 133 -12.64 -9.66 -2.74
CA ALA A 133 -14.08 -9.88 -2.83
C ALA A 133 -14.86 -8.55 -2.84
N CYS A 134 -14.50 -7.59 -1.97
CA CYS A 134 -15.15 -6.27 -1.94
C CYS A 134 -14.95 -5.50 -3.25
N VAL A 135 -13.74 -5.53 -3.83
CA VAL A 135 -13.49 -4.83 -5.09
C VAL A 135 -14.18 -5.52 -6.26
N LEU A 136 -14.13 -6.85 -6.34
CA LEU A 136 -14.83 -7.64 -7.37
C LEU A 136 -16.35 -7.43 -7.29
N LEU A 137 -16.92 -7.46 -6.10
CA LEU A 137 -18.33 -7.11 -5.85
C LEU A 137 -18.67 -5.72 -6.39
N SER A 138 -17.80 -4.72 -6.16
CA SER A 138 -18.01 -3.37 -6.70
C SER A 138 -17.87 -3.26 -8.22
N CYS A 139 -17.35 -4.29 -8.89
CA CYS A 139 -17.22 -4.37 -10.34
C CYS A 139 -18.37 -5.13 -11.00
N THR A 140 -18.90 -6.17 -10.35
CA THR A 140 -19.86 -7.12 -10.96
C THR A 140 -21.23 -7.15 -10.29
N GLY A 141 -21.30 -6.88 -8.98
CA GLY A 141 -22.52 -7.07 -8.19
C GLY A 141 -22.88 -8.54 -7.90
N GLU A 142 -22.03 -9.49 -8.27
CA GLU A 142 -22.33 -10.93 -8.20
C GLU A 142 -22.41 -11.46 -6.76
N GLU A 143 -23.31 -12.42 -6.54
CA GLU A 143 -23.62 -12.96 -5.21
C GLU A 143 -22.46 -13.76 -4.60
N GLU A 144 -21.62 -14.40 -5.42
CA GLU A 144 -20.46 -15.17 -4.94
C GLU A 144 -19.52 -14.32 -4.04
N TYR A 145 -19.32 -13.05 -4.39
CA TYR A 145 -18.48 -12.14 -3.63
C TYR A 145 -19.16 -11.70 -2.33
N LYS A 146 -20.49 -11.59 -2.32
CA LYS A 146 -21.26 -11.28 -1.13
C LYS A 146 -21.23 -12.43 -0.12
N GLU A 147 -21.45 -13.65 -0.59
CA GLU A 147 -21.33 -14.86 0.21
C GLU A 147 -19.94 -14.98 0.81
N ARG A 148 -18.89 -14.70 0.01
CA ARG A 148 -17.52 -14.76 0.50
C ARG A 148 -17.22 -13.71 1.55
N LEU A 149 -17.69 -12.48 1.39
CA LEU A 149 -17.57 -11.44 2.41
C LEU A 149 -18.29 -11.81 3.72
N ARG A 150 -19.48 -12.40 3.66
CA ARG A 150 -20.18 -12.89 4.86
C ARG A 150 -19.36 -13.98 5.57
N ALA A 151 -18.79 -14.90 4.81
CA ALA A 151 -17.99 -16.00 5.36
C ALA A 151 -16.66 -15.52 5.99
N LEU A 152 -16.03 -14.49 5.42
CA LEU A 152 -14.75 -13.96 5.90
C LEU A 152 -14.87 -13.03 7.10
N LEU A 153 -16.03 -12.40 7.31
CA LEU A 153 -16.20 -11.38 8.35
C LEU A 153 -15.79 -11.86 9.76
N PRO A 154 -16.18 -13.06 10.24
CA PRO A 154 -15.82 -13.50 11.59
C PRO A 154 -14.30 -13.56 11.83
N GLU A 155 -13.56 -14.18 10.90
CA GLU A 155 -12.09 -14.31 11.00
C GLU A 155 -11.40 -12.96 10.78
N ALA A 156 -11.83 -12.19 9.78
CA ALA A 156 -11.23 -10.90 9.47
C ALA A 156 -11.48 -9.85 10.57
N ALA A 157 -12.56 -9.98 11.35
CA ALA A 157 -12.85 -9.11 12.48
C ALA A 157 -11.81 -9.20 13.61
N GLU A 158 -11.04 -10.29 13.73
CA GLU A 158 -9.91 -10.39 14.67
C GLU A 158 -8.78 -9.39 14.32
N HIS A 159 -8.78 -8.89 13.09
CA HIS A 159 -7.81 -7.91 12.58
C HIS A 159 -8.48 -6.64 12.07
N PHE A 160 -9.61 -6.26 12.69
CA PHE A 160 -10.48 -5.17 12.23
C PHE A 160 -9.75 -3.84 11.97
N PHE A 161 -8.65 -3.56 12.69
CA PHE A 161 -7.80 -2.40 12.42
C PHE A 161 -7.37 -2.29 10.95
N TRP A 162 -7.06 -3.43 10.33
CA TRP A 162 -6.48 -3.49 8.99
C TRP A 162 -7.50 -3.69 7.87
N VAL A 163 -8.71 -4.16 8.21
CA VAL A 163 -9.69 -4.64 7.23
C VAL A 163 -11.10 -4.07 7.45
N GLY A 164 -11.37 -3.41 8.57
CA GLY A 164 -12.71 -2.91 8.91
C GLY A 164 -13.28 -1.96 7.86
N GLY A 165 -12.44 -1.11 7.27
CA GLY A 165 -12.83 -0.23 6.17
C GLY A 165 -13.23 -0.98 4.89
N VAL A 166 -12.71 -2.18 4.65
CA VAL A 166 -13.13 -3.03 3.53
C VAL A 166 -14.58 -3.48 3.72
N PHE A 167 -14.92 -3.99 4.91
CA PHE A 167 -16.28 -4.41 5.22
C PHE A 167 -17.26 -3.23 5.29
N ALA A 168 -16.82 -2.10 5.86
CA ALA A 168 -17.62 -0.87 5.88
C ALA A 168 -17.92 -0.38 4.46
N ARG A 169 -16.93 -0.40 3.56
CA ARG A 169 -17.12 -0.10 2.14
C ARG A 169 -18.10 -1.07 1.48
N ALA A 170 -18.02 -2.36 1.81
CA ALA A 170 -18.86 -3.42 1.24
C ALA A 170 -20.35 -3.24 1.54
N ILE A 171 -20.73 -2.62 2.66
CA ILE A 171 -22.15 -2.40 3.07
C ILE A 171 -22.98 -1.83 1.91
N SER A 172 -22.46 -0.82 1.21
CA SER A 172 -23.16 -0.15 0.09
C SER A 172 -23.43 -1.06 -1.12
N TYR A 173 -22.66 -2.14 -1.28
CA TYR A 173 -22.82 -3.12 -2.36
C TYR A 173 -23.57 -4.37 -1.91
N MET A 174 -23.62 -4.65 -0.61
CA MET A 174 -24.28 -5.81 -0.03
C MET A 174 -25.80 -5.66 0.02
N GLN A 175 -26.28 -4.46 0.39
CA GLN A 175 -27.71 -4.17 0.62
C GLN A 175 -28.36 -5.18 1.59
N ASP A 176 -27.62 -5.56 2.63
CA ASP A 176 -27.97 -6.61 3.60
C ASP A 176 -27.87 -6.03 5.02
N GLU A 177 -29.02 -5.92 5.68
CA GLU A 177 -29.12 -5.36 7.04
C GLU A 177 -28.42 -6.23 8.08
N SER A 178 -28.49 -7.56 7.93
CA SER A 178 -27.82 -8.48 8.85
C SER A 178 -26.30 -8.34 8.75
N PHE A 179 -25.78 -8.27 7.52
CA PHE A 179 -24.37 -8.02 7.30
C PHE A 179 -23.95 -6.66 7.88
N THR A 180 -24.74 -5.62 7.64
CA THR A 180 -24.49 -4.27 8.18
C THR A 180 -24.43 -4.29 9.71
N ALA A 181 -25.35 -4.97 10.37
CA ALA A 181 -25.37 -5.12 11.82
C ALA A 181 -24.14 -5.89 12.34
N SER A 182 -23.71 -6.95 11.65
CA SER A 182 -22.48 -7.67 12.02
C SER A 182 -21.22 -6.82 11.88
N VAL A 183 -21.11 -6.02 10.81
CA VAL A 183 -19.99 -5.10 10.62
C VAL A 183 -20.01 -4.00 11.68
N GLN A 184 -21.19 -3.46 12.01
CA GLN A 184 -21.35 -2.46 13.06
C GLN A 184 -20.94 -3.01 14.43
N ALA A 185 -21.34 -4.23 14.78
CA ALA A 185 -20.94 -4.88 16.03
C ALA A 185 -19.41 -5.04 16.14
N ALA A 186 -18.76 -5.49 15.05
CA ALA A 186 -17.29 -5.56 15.00
C ALA A 186 -16.65 -4.16 15.12
N ALA A 187 -17.25 -3.14 14.52
CA ALA A 187 -16.77 -1.77 14.59
C ALA A 187 -16.90 -1.15 16.00
N VAL A 188 -17.97 -1.47 16.74
CA VAL A 188 -18.14 -1.11 18.16
C VAL A 188 -17.04 -1.76 19.01
N ALA A 189 -16.86 -3.08 18.89
CA ALA A 189 -15.84 -3.80 19.64
C ALA A 189 -14.43 -3.27 19.35
N TYR A 190 -14.16 -2.92 18.08
CA TYR A 190 -12.91 -2.27 17.69
C TYR A 190 -12.74 -0.90 18.37
N ARG A 191 -13.76 -0.04 18.38
CA ARG A 191 -13.70 1.27 19.05
C ARG A 191 -13.41 1.16 20.55
N GLU A 192 -14.08 0.26 21.25
CA GLU A 192 -13.92 0.08 22.71
C GLU A 192 -12.50 -0.36 23.10
N ASN A 193 -11.86 -1.21 22.29
CA ASN A 193 -10.48 -1.61 22.52
C ASN A 193 -9.48 -0.47 22.27
N ARG A 194 -9.82 0.46 21.38
CA ARG A 194 -8.91 1.53 20.93
C ARG A 194 -8.83 2.75 21.81
N GLU A 195 -9.93 3.16 22.44
CA GLU A 195 -9.92 4.36 23.30
C GLU A 195 -8.85 4.25 24.41
N LYS A 196 -8.52 3.03 24.81
CA LYS A 196 -7.45 2.73 25.78
C LYS A 196 -6.04 3.00 25.24
N GLU A 197 -5.80 2.88 23.93
CA GLU A 197 -4.48 3.09 23.30
C GLU A 197 -4.28 4.54 22.83
N TRP A 198 -5.36 5.20 22.43
CA TRP A 198 -5.34 6.51 21.76
C TRP A 198 -5.13 7.72 22.65
N ILE A 199 -5.55 7.65 23.92
CA ILE A 199 -5.38 8.77 24.87
C ILE A 199 -3.93 8.90 25.35
N SER A 200 -3.02 8.05 24.87
CA SER A 200 -1.62 8.02 25.30
C SER A 200 -0.74 9.15 24.74
N ASN A 201 -1.19 9.91 23.73
CA ASN A 201 -0.35 10.92 23.07
C ASN A 201 -1.10 12.18 22.63
N PRO A 202 -0.42 13.34 22.51
CA PRO A 202 -1.06 14.62 22.20
C PRO A 202 -1.36 14.84 20.71
N PHE A 203 -1.08 13.87 19.82
CA PHE A 203 -1.20 14.04 18.37
C PHE A 203 -2.52 13.48 17.80
N GLY A 204 -3.36 12.86 18.64
CA GLY A 204 -4.68 12.31 18.24
C GLY A 204 -4.61 11.06 17.35
N VAL A 205 -3.42 10.60 16.98
CA VAL A 205 -3.24 9.42 16.12
C VAL A 205 -2.85 8.18 16.93
N PRO A 206 -3.05 6.95 16.41
CA PRO A 206 -2.54 5.76 17.07
C PRO A 206 -1.01 5.82 17.23
N TYR A 207 -0.52 5.46 18.41
CA TYR A 207 0.91 5.46 18.70
C TYR A 207 1.51 4.10 18.35
N PHE A 208 2.41 4.08 17.35
CA PHE A 208 3.11 2.88 16.92
C PHE A 208 4.60 2.96 17.21
N HIS A 209 5.13 1.96 17.91
CA HIS A 209 6.58 1.78 18.05
C HIS A 209 7.15 1.16 16.78
N ASN A 210 7.42 1.99 15.78
CA ASN A 210 7.93 1.54 14.49
C ASN A 210 9.21 2.26 14.10
N ILE A 211 10.15 1.48 13.59
CA ILE A 211 11.43 1.98 13.07
C ILE A 211 11.21 2.62 11.69
N TRP A 212 10.31 2.09 10.86
CA TRP A 212 10.12 2.54 9.49
C TRP A 212 8.64 2.68 9.13
N GLY A 213 8.32 3.79 8.46
CA GLY A 213 7.05 3.96 7.76
C GLY A 213 5.84 4.28 8.64
N VAL A 214 6.04 4.88 9.83
CA VAL A 214 4.90 5.24 10.71
C VAL A 214 3.95 6.22 10.03
N GLY A 215 4.46 7.16 9.23
CA GLY A 215 3.63 8.11 8.48
C GLY A 215 2.71 7.38 7.48
N TRP A 216 3.24 6.41 6.75
CA TRP A 216 2.47 5.58 5.82
C TRP A 216 1.48 4.67 6.53
N LEU A 217 1.86 4.17 7.71
CA LEU A 217 0.98 3.34 8.54
C LEU A 217 -0.26 4.12 8.97
N LEU A 218 -0.06 5.36 9.42
CA LEU A 218 -1.12 6.28 9.79
C LEU A 218 -2.01 6.65 8.60
N GLN A 219 -1.42 6.87 7.43
CA GLN A 219 -2.20 7.13 6.21
C GLN A 219 -3.05 5.91 5.78
N ARG A 220 -2.49 4.69 5.86
CA ARG A 220 -3.27 3.45 5.62
C ARG A 220 -4.38 3.28 6.65
N TYR A 221 -4.13 3.68 7.88
CA TYR A 221 -5.13 3.72 8.94
C TYR A 221 -6.27 4.72 8.60
N ALA A 222 -5.96 5.96 8.21
CA ALA A 222 -6.96 6.94 7.80
C ALA A 222 -7.81 6.46 6.60
N LEU A 223 -7.24 5.65 5.70
CA LEU A 223 -8.00 5.02 4.62
C LEU A 223 -9.10 4.09 5.17
N GLN A 224 -8.79 3.28 6.18
CA GLN A 224 -9.80 2.41 6.82
C GLN A 224 -10.87 3.25 7.53
N GLU A 225 -10.44 4.27 8.28
CA GLU A 225 -11.32 5.20 8.99
C GLU A 225 -12.25 5.95 8.07
N TYR A 226 -11.79 6.35 6.89
CA TYR A 226 -12.65 7.01 5.92
C TYR A 226 -13.86 6.14 5.56
N PHE A 227 -13.65 4.86 5.25
CA PHE A 227 -14.78 3.97 4.93
C PHE A 227 -15.64 3.64 6.15
N LEU A 228 -15.05 3.55 7.35
CA LEU A 228 -15.80 3.39 8.60
C LEU A 228 -16.66 4.61 8.92
N HIS A 229 -16.12 5.82 8.81
CA HIS A 229 -16.84 7.09 8.95
C HIS A 229 -18.01 7.18 7.96
N ARG A 230 -17.78 6.77 6.71
CA ARG A 230 -18.82 6.75 5.67
C ARG A 230 -19.98 5.80 5.99
N ALA A 231 -19.75 4.72 6.71
CA ALA A 231 -20.77 3.76 7.12
C ALA A 231 -21.40 4.09 8.48
N PHE A 232 -20.60 4.58 9.42
CA PHE A 232 -20.94 4.76 10.83
C PHE A 232 -20.37 6.10 11.38
N PRO A 233 -20.84 7.26 10.90
CA PRO A 233 -20.25 8.56 11.21
C PRO A 233 -20.28 8.90 12.71
N ASP A 234 -21.30 8.41 13.44
CA ASP A 234 -21.43 8.63 14.87
C ASP A 234 -20.39 7.84 15.70
N LEU A 235 -19.88 6.73 15.17
CA LEU A 235 -18.86 5.91 15.83
C LEU A 235 -17.43 6.33 15.43
N PHE A 236 -17.26 6.82 14.20
CA PHE A 236 -15.97 7.16 13.62
C PHE A 236 -16.02 8.60 13.11
N PRO A 237 -15.61 9.59 13.92
CA PRO A 237 -15.65 10.99 13.51
C PRO A 237 -14.63 11.27 12.38
N ALA A 238 -14.97 12.23 11.51
CA ALA A 238 -14.08 12.68 10.42
C ALA A 238 -12.71 13.18 10.92
N GLU A 239 -12.67 13.66 12.17
CA GLU A 239 -11.46 14.12 12.85
C GLU A 239 -10.33 13.07 12.84
N ASN A 240 -10.65 11.77 12.86
CA ASN A 240 -9.67 10.69 12.78
C ASN A 240 -8.83 10.76 11.49
N ILE A 241 -9.42 11.23 10.38
CA ILE A 241 -8.74 11.41 9.10
C ILE A 241 -7.94 12.72 9.10
N PHE A 242 -8.51 13.80 9.63
CA PHE A 242 -7.86 15.11 9.69
C PHE A 242 -6.59 15.08 10.53
N GLN A 243 -6.60 14.38 11.67
CA GLN A 243 -5.43 14.24 12.54
C GLN A 243 -4.26 13.53 11.83
N VAL A 244 -4.53 12.56 10.96
CA VAL A 244 -3.50 11.92 10.14
C VAL A 244 -2.93 12.87 9.09
N VAL A 245 -3.78 13.71 8.47
CA VAL A 245 -3.31 14.76 7.56
C VAL A 245 -2.47 15.80 8.32
N HIS A 246 -2.90 16.23 9.49
CA HIS A 246 -2.12 17.11 10.36
C HIS A 246 -0.77 16.50 10.73
N TYR A 247 -0.74 15.21 11.09
CA TYR A 247 0.50 14.48 11.37
C TYR A 247 1.46 14.51 10.17
N ALA A 248 0.97 14.20 8.97
CA ALA A 248 1.77 14.26 7.74
C ALA A 248 2.25 15.68 7.41
N LEU A 249 1.53 16.71 7.86
CA LEU A 249 1.86 18.13 7.66
C LEU A 249 2.68 18.75 8.81
N GLY A 250 3.12 17.95 9.78
CA GLY A 250 4.09 18.35 10.81
C GLY A 250 3.58 18.28 12.25
N CYS A 251 2.35 17.82 12.51
CA CYS A 251 1.85 17.59 13.86
C CYS A 251 2.27 16.20 14.37
N HIS A 252 3.57 16.00 14.59
CA HIS A 252 4.14 14.71 14.97
C HIS A 252 5.29 14.83 15.99
N PRO A 253 5.66 13.77 16.72
CA PRO A 253 6.53 13.90 17.90
C PRO A 253 7.99 14.28 17.65
N ALA A 254 8.50 14.12 16.42
CA ALA A 254 9.94 14.30 16.16
C ALA A 254 10.34 15.74 15.76
N SER A 255 9.43 16.50 15.14
CA SER A 255 9.65 17.89 14.72
C SER A 255 8.33 18.53 14.27
N ASN A 256 8.38 19.72 13.68
CA ASN A 256 7.24 20.41 13.05
C ASN A 256 7.34 20.46 11.51
N LEU A 257 8.16 19.60 10.90
CA LEU A 257 8.34 19.54 9.45
C LEU A 257 7.23 18.72 8.80
N SER A 258 6.71 19.16 7.66
CA SER A 258 5.88 18.29 6.84
C SER A 258 6.69 17.10 6.32
N LEU A 259 6.06 15.93 6.36
CA LEU A 259 6.53 14.68 5.77
C LEU A 259 6.32 14.64 4.24
N VAL A 260 5.84 15.72 3.64
CA VAL A 260 5.56 15.82 2.21
C VAL A 260 6.41 16.94 1.64
N SER A 261 7.36 16.58 0.80
CA SER A 261 8.39 17.50 0.34
C SER A 261 7.82 18.60 -0.53
N GLY A 262 8.10 19.86 -0.18
CA GLY A 262 7.57 21.03 -0.86
C GLY A 262 6.14 21.44 -0.46
N VAL A 263 5.54 20.78 0.55
CA VAL A 263 4.20 21.12 1.06
C VAL A 263 4.29 21.64 2.50
N GLY A 264 3.57 22.72 2.81
CA GLY A 264 3.60 23.37 4.12
C GLY A 264 4.71 24.43 4.25
N ALA A 265 4.80 25.05 5.44
CA ALA A 265 5.75 26.14 5.69
C ALA A 265 7.22 25.66 5.71
N GLN A 266 7.45 24.45 6.24
CA GLN A 266 8.73 23.74 6.23
C GLN A 266 8.46 22.26 6.02
N SER A 267 9.27 21.61 5.18
CA SER A 267 9.13 20.18 4.86
C SER A 267 10.49 19.50 4.78
N VAL A 268 10.50 18.18 4.91
CA VAL A 268 11.67 17.37 4.58
C VAL A 268 11.96 17.51 3.09
N THR A 269 13.18 17.91 2.71
CA THR A 269 13.56 18.19 1.30
C THR A 269 14.87 17.53 0.88
N ALA A 270 15.57 16.86 1.80
CA ALA A 270 16.63 15.94 1.46
C ALA A 270 16.14 14.55 1.86
N THR A 271 15.84 13.71 0.87
CA THR A 271 15.14 12.44 1.08
C THR A 271 15.96 11.24 0.66
N TYR A 272 15.76 10.09 1.31
CA TYR A 272 16.35 8.85 0.87
C TYR A 272 15.70 8.40 -0.45
N GLY A 273 16.43 8.60 -1.54
CA GLY A 273 16.02 8.29 -2.90
C GLY A 273 17.23 8.34 -3.81
N VAL A 274 17.00 8.25 -5.12
CA VAL A 274 18.10 8.20 -6.10
C VAL A 274 18.90 9.49 -6.18
N ASN A 275 18.29 10.61 -5.81
CA ASN A 275 18.81 11.96 -5.80
C ASN A 275 19.35 12.43 -4.43
N ARG A 276 19.50 11.50 -3.46
CA ARG A 276 19.98 11.81 -2.10
C ARG A 276 21.39 12.42 -2.04
N ALA A 277 22.25 12.13 -3.02
CA ALA A 277 23.60 12.70 -3.09
C ALA A 277 23.61 14.20 -3.44
N GLU A 278 22.54 14.68 -4.06
CA GLU A 278 22.39 16.08 -4.46
C GLU A 278 21.74 16.92 -3.36
N TYR A 279 21.33 16.30 -2.25
CA TYR A 279 20.49 16.92 -1.20
C TYR A 279 19.24 17.60 -1.80
N SER A 280 18.68 16.98 -2.85
CA SER A 280 17.48 17.44 -3.55
C SER A 280 16.26 16.58 -3.22
N TYR A 281 15.09 16.99 -3.70
CA TYR A 281 13.82 16.26 -3.53
C TYR A 281 12.96 16.32 -4.79
N ILE A 282 12.01 15.38 -4.82
CA ILE A 282 10.86 15.40 -5.74
C ILE A 282 9.69 16.06 -4.99
N PRO A 283 9.13 17.19 -5.47
CA PRO A 283 7.96 17.80 -4.87
C PRO A 283 6.77 16.83 -4.77
N GLY A 284 6.07 16.85 -3.65
CA GLY A 284 4.98 15.92 -3.35
C GLY A 284 5.42 14.53 -2.89
N GLY A 285 6.73 14.25 -2.85
CA GLY A 285 7.25 13.01 -2.29
C GLY A 285 6.92 12.91 -0.80
N ASN A 286 6.37 11.75 -0.39
CA ASN A 286 5.94 11.52 0.99
C ASN A 286 6.92 10.58 1.70
N VAL A 287 7.62 11.10 2.72
CA VAL A 287 8.62 10.32 3.45
C VAL A 287 8.00 9.35 4.46
N SER A 288 8.76 8.33 4.86
CA SER A 288 8.37 7.35 5.88
C SER A 288 7.96 7.95 7.23
N GLY A 289 8.61 9.06 7.61
CA GLY A 289 8.27 9.83 8.81
C GLY A 289 9.12 9.47 10.03
N PRO A 290 8.70 9.91 11.23
CA PRO A 290 9.46 9.69 12.46
C PRO A 290 9.79 8.22 12.70
N SER A 291 11.03 7.93 13.05
CA SER A 291 11.47 6.61 13.48
C SER A 291 11.52 6.57 15.00
N LEU A 292 11.03 5.48 15.60
CA LEU A 292 11.22 5.20 17.03
C LEU A 292 12.05 3.93 17.21
N ILE A 293 13.28 4.10 17.71
CA ILE A 293 14.16 3.01 18.11
C ILE A 293 14.12 2.95 19.64
N LEU A 294 13.52 1.92 20.21
CA LEU A 294 13.41 1.81 21.67
C LEU A 294 14.80 1.57 22.30
N PRO A 295 15.09 2.17 23.46
CA PRO A 295 14.20 2.97 24.32
C PRO A 295 14.22 4.50 24.08
N ASP A 296 14.75 4.97 22.94
CA ASP A 296 14.95 6.40 22.65
C ASP A 296 13.66 7.15 22.28
N PHE A 297 13.78 8.45 21.96
CA PHE A 297 12.69 9.30 21.53
C PHE A 297 12.42 9.16 20.02
N PRO A 298 11.22 9.56 19.52
CA PRO A 298 10.97 9.67 18.09
C PRO A 298 11.93 10.65 17.41
N GLU A 299 12.53 10.25 16.29
CA GLU A 299 13.53 11.04 15.57
C GLU A 299 13.17 11.21 14.09
N LEU A 300 13.47 12.40 13.57
CA LEU A 300 13.39 12.74 12.15
C LEU A 300 14.53 13.71 11.80
N LYS A 301 15.66 13.16 11.34
CA LYS A 301 16.87 13.92 11.06
C LYS A 301 16.82 14.54 9.67
N SER A 302 16.48 15.82 9.62
CA SER A 302 16.51 16.63 8.39
C SER A 302 17.57 17.73 8.52
N PRO A 303 18.38 18.02 7.48
CA PRO A 303 18.36 17.46 6.12
C PRO A 303 19.38 16.32 5.95
N TYR A 304 19.14 15.12 6.48
CA TYR A 304 20.06 13.99 6.33
C TYR A 304 19.42 12.81 5.57
N PRO A 305 19.67 12.68 4.25
CA PRO A 305 18.92 11.78 3.37
C PRO A 305 19.46 10.34 3.33
N PHE A 306 20.30 9.95 4.29
CA PHE A 306 20.93 8.63 4.33
C PHE A 306 20.31 7.69 5.38
N LEU A 307 19.25 8.15 6.06
CA LEU A 307 18.41 7.32 6.93
C LEU A 307 17.11 6.98 6.18
N TRP A 308 17.09 5.83 5.52
CA TRP A 308 15.93 5.33 4.77
C TRP A 308 14.71 5.13 5.69
N GLN A 309 14.94 4.74 6.93
CA GLN A 309 13.91 4.56 7.94
C GLN A 309 13.06 5.83 8.17
N GLN A 310 13.64 7.01 7.94
CA GLN A 310 13.04 8.31 8.26
C GLN A 310 12.61 9.12 7.03
N THR A 311 13.36 9.02 5.94
CA THR A 311 13.25 9.95 4.81
C THR A 311 13.04 9.29 3.46
N GLU A 312 12.78 7.98 3.41
CA GLU A 312 12.57 7.27 2.15
C GLU A 312 11.24 7.62 1.50
N TYR A 313 11.21 7.66 0.18
CA TYR A 313 9.97 7.67 -0.60
C TYR A 313 9.57 6.26 -1.03
N VAL A 314 8.31 5.92 -0.79
CA VAL A 314 7.70 4.71 -1.34
C VAL A 314 6.39 5.07 -2.03
N MET A 315 6.12 4.45 -3.17
CA MET A 315 4.92 4.71 -3.98
C MET A 315 3.62 4.55 -3.18
N SER A 316 3.54 3.54 -2.32
CA SER A 316 2.35 3.31 -1.50
C SER A 316 2.11 4.45 -0.49
N GLY A 317 3.17 5.04 0.07
CA GLY A 317 3.08 6.19 0.96
C GLY A 317 2.52 7.43 0.25
N ALA A 318 3.06 7.76 -0.92
CA ALA A 318 2.51 8.86 -1.73
C ALA A 318 1.04 8.61 -2.12
N ALA A 319 0.69 7.38 -2.54
CA ALA A 319 -0.67 7.02 -2.90
C ALA A 319 -1.65 7.15 -1.72
N SER A 320 -1.25 6.70 -0.52
CA SER A 320 -2.08 6.83 0.68
C SER A 320 -2.21 8.28 1.14
N TYR A 321 -1.16 9.10 0.99
CA TYR A 321 -1.25 10.54 1.26
C TYR A 321 -2.23 11.24 0.32
N ILE A 322 -2.15 10.98 -0.99
CA ILE A 322 -3.10 11.52 -1.98
C ILE A 322 -4.53 11.15 -1.59
N PHE A 323 -4.77 9.88 -1.21
CA PHE A 323 -6.08 9.46 -0.73
C PHE A 323 -6.54 10.25 0.51
N CYS A 324 -5.68 10.42 1.52
CA CYS A 324 -6.02 11.13 2.75
C CYS A 324 -6.39 12.60 2.48
N VAL A 325 -5.64 13.29 1.62
CA VAL A 325 -5.94 14.69 1.25
C VAL A 325 -7.26 14.78 0.50
N LEU A 326 -7.52 13.91 -0.47
CA LEU A 326 -8.79 13.89 -1.21
C LEU A 326 -9.98 13.52 -0.31
N ALA A 327 -9.79 12.61 0.64
CA ALA A 327 -10.79 12.26 1.63
C ALA A 327 -11.11 13.45 2.54
N ALA A 328 -10.08 14.15 3.02
CA ALA A 328 -10.26 15.32 3.87
C ALA A 328 -10.95 16.47 3.14
N ASP A 329 -10.49 16.79 1.92
CA ASP A 329 -11.12 17.81 1.06
C ASP A 329 -12.60 17.50 0.84
N LYS A 330 -12.92 16.24 0.52
CA LYS A 330 -14.30 15.81 0.34
C LYS A 330 -15.12 16.08 1.59
N LEU A 331 -14.66 15.65 2.77
CA LEU A 331 -15.39 15.78 4.04
C LEU A 331 -15.54 17.22 4.54
N LEU A 332 -14.61 18.11 4.19
CA LEU A 332 -14.68 19.54 4.54
C LEU A 332 -15.59 20.33 3.60
N ASN A 333 -15.74 19.87 2.36
CA ASN A 333 -16.55 20.52 1.32
C ASN A 333 -17.90 19.82 1.07
N THR A 334 -18.35 18.91 1.95
CA THR A 334 -19.71 18.31 1.89
C THR A 334 -20.69 19.07 2.76
#